data_AF-A0A948RC06-F1
#
_entry.id   AF-A0A948RC06-F1
#
_cell.length_a   1.000
_cell.length_b   1.000
_cell.length_c   1.000
_cell.angle_alpha   90.00
_cell.angle_beta   90.00
_cell.angle_gamma   90.00
#
_symmetry.space_group_name_H-M   'P 1'
#
loop_
_entity.id
_entity.type
_entity.pdbx_description
1 polymer ?
#
loop_
_entity_poly.entity_id
_entity_poly.type
_entity_poly.pdbx_seq_one_letter_code
_entity_poly.pdbx_strand_id
1 'polypeptide(L)'
;DCWKRLWNNRTNYCIQANTPCVGCSEPEFYESFSPIYERQFDVELPGTGRVQIDKVMATVAGVTAAGIGTDMIINRIKERKNGGTEEKAASKES
;
A
#
# COMPACT_ATOMS: atom_id res chain seq x y z
N ASP A 1 3.74 -27.60 -1.76
CA ASP A 1 3.46 -28.27 -3.06
C ASP A 1 2.00 -28.14 -3.54
N CYS A 2 1.06 -27.80 -2.66
CA CYS A 2 -0.39 -27.83 -2.95
C CYS A 2 -0.82 -27.04 -4.21
N TRP A 3 -0.24 -25.87 -4.49
CA TRP A 3 -0.61 -25.06 -5.66
C TRP A 3 -0.05 -25.59 -6.99
N LYS A 4 1.01 -26.40 -6.96
CA LYS A 4 1.64 -26.98 -8.16
C LYS A 4 1.01 -28.31 -8.52
N ARG A 5 0.95 -29.22 -7.55
CA ARG A 5 0.47 -30.59 -7.76
C ARG A 5 -1.06 -30.70 -7.69
N LEU A 6 -1.71 -29.79 -6.96
CA LEU A 6 -3.15 -29.78 -6.72
C LEU A 6 -3.65 -31.08 -6.05
N TRP A 7 -4.93 -31.12 -5.65
CA TRP A 7 -5.61 -32.26 -5.03
C TRP A 7 -6.59 -32.90 -6.01
N ASN A 8 -6.91 -34.18 -5.77
CA ASN A 8 -7.91 -34.94 -6.54
C ASN A 8 -7.61 -34.96 -8.05
N ASN A 9 -6.55 -35.64 -8.49
CA ASN A 9 -6.15 -35.68 -9.92
C ASN A 9 -5.96 -34.29 -10.54
N ARG A 10 -5.37 -33.39 -9.75
CA ARG A 10 -5.16 -31.98 -10.09
C ARG A 10 -6.42 -31.16 -10.33
N THR A 11 -7.54 -31.51 -9.71
CA THR A 11 -8.81 -30.79 -9.87
C THR A 11 -8.82 -29.45 -9.11
N ASN A 12 -8.36 -29.40 -7.86
CA ASN A 12 -8.48 -28.19 -7.04
C ASN A 12 -7.48 -28.15 -5.87
N TYR A 13 -7.37 -27.03 -5.17
CA TYR A 13 -6.71 -26.89 -3.87
C TYR A 13 -7.36 -25.75 -3.07
N CYS A 14 -6.98 -25.58 -1.80
CA CYS A 14 -7.62 -24.64 -0.86
C CYS A 14 -7.88 -23.24 -1.46
N ILE A 15 -6.84 -22.56 -1.96
CA ILE A 15 -6.96 -21.17 -2.43
C ILE A 15 -7.87 -21.09 -3.66
N GLN A 16 -7.83 -22.10 -4.54
CA GLN A 16 -8.71 -22.17 -5.71
C GLN A 16 -10.15 -22.55 -5.35
N ALA A 17 -10.37 -23.19 -4.20
CA ALA A 17 -11.69 -23.37 -3.59
C ALA A 17 -12.16 -22.17 -2.76
N ASN A 18 -11.52 -21.00 -2.90
CA ASN A 18 -11.84 -19.77 -2.17
C ASN A 18 -11.73 -19.91 -0.64
N THR A 19 -10.84 -20.77 -0.17
CA THR A 19 -10.47 -20.86 1.25
C THR A 19 -8.98 -20.56 1.42
N PRO A 20 -8.57 -19.77 2.41
CA PRO A 20 -7.16 -19.50 2.67
C PRO A 20 -6.38 -20.78 2.99
N CYS A 21 -5.07 -20.72 2.77
CA CYS A 21 -4.16 -21.80 3.17
C CYS A 21 -4.09 -21.84 4.70
N VAL A 22 -4.34 -23.01 5.29
CA VAL A 22 -4.29 -23.21 6.75
C VAL A 22 -2.92 -23.70 7.24
N GLY A 23 -1.92 -23.76 6.36
CA GLY A 23 -0.56 -24.18 6.74
C GLY A 23 -0.43 -25.64 7.16
N CYS A 24 -1.34 -26.55 6.75
CA CYS A 24 -1.41 -27.93 7.27
C CYS A 24 -0.15 -28.80 7.11
N SER A 25 0.84 -28.36 6.33
CA SER A 25 2.13 -29.05 6.18
C SER A 25 3.18 -28.58 7.19
N GLU A 26 2.89 -27.51 7.94
CA GLU A 26 3.77 -26.97 8.97
C GLU A 26 3.42 -27.59 10.34
N PRO A 27 4.43 -27.89 11.18
CA PRO A 27 4.19 -28.53 12.48
C PRO A 27 3.37 -27.64 13.44
N GLU A 28 3.51 -26.32 13.31
CA GLU A 28 2.89 -25.32 14.18
C GLU A 28 1.59 -24.75 13.59
N PHE A 29 0.96 -25.46 12.64
CA PHE A 29 -0.12 -24.86 11.84
C PHE A 29 -1.29 -24.33 12.67
N TYR A 30 -1.67 -25.05 13.73
CA TYR A 30 -2.79 -24.64 14.60
C TYR A 30 -2.47 -23.44 15.48
N GLU A 31 -1.20 -23.17 15.77
CA GLU A 31 -0.76 -22.07 16.63
C GLU A 31 -0.45 -20.82 15.79
N SER A 32 0.30 -21.00 14.70
CA SER A 32 0.82 -19.90 13.88
C SER A 32 -0.14 -19.43 12.79
N PHE A 33 -1.13 -20.24 12.37
CA PHE A 33 -2.07 -19.91 11.29
C PHE A 33 -3.53 -19.81 11.77
N SER A 34 -3.76 -19.88 13.08
CA SER A 34 -5.06 -19.64 13.69
C SER A 34 -5.09 -18.24 14.32
N PRO A 35 -6.12 -17.42 14.06
CA PRO A 35 -7.33 -17.69 13.28
C PRO A 35 -7.10 -17.61 11.75
N ILE A 36 -7.71 -18.55 11.02
CA ILE A 36 -7.50 -18.77 9.58
C ILE A 36 -7.84 -17.55 8.70
N TYR A 37 -8.78 -16.72 9.14
CA TYR A 37 -9.25 -15.54 8.39
C TYR A 37 -8.65 -14.22 8.87
N GLU A 38 -7.78 -14.24 9.87
CA GLU A 38 -7.05 -13.05 10.29
C GLU A 38 -5.85 -12.80 9.39
N ARG A 39 -5.49 -11.52 9.23
CA ARG A 39 -4.30 -11.12 8.48
C ARG A 39 -3.04 -11.59 9.23
N GLN A 40 -2.31 -12.54 8.64
CA GLN A 40 -1.10 -13.12 9.22
C GLN A 40 0.15 -12.23 9.06
N PHE A 41 0.10 -11.23 8.17
CA PHE A 41 1.23 -10.32 7.90
C PHE A 41 1.21 -9.08 8.81
N ASP A 42 1.02 -9.24 10.12
CA ASP A 42 1.37 -8.17 11.04
C ASP A 42 2.88 -8.27 11.32
N VAL A 43 3.63 -7.24 10.95
CA VAL A 43 5.05 -7.16 11.32
C VAL A 43 5.10 -6.84 12.80
N GLU A 44 5.67 -7.75 13.59
CA GLU A 44 6.01 -7.47 14.98
C GLU A 44 7.29 -6.64 15.00
N LEU A 45 7.11 -5.33 15.21
CA LEU A 45 8.20 -4.38 15.40
C LEU A 45 8.63 -4.41 16.87
N PRO A 46 9.94 -4.50 17.17
CA PRO A 46 10.42 -4.54 18.54
C PRO A 46 9.99 -3.26 19.28
N GLY A 47 9.22 -3.42 20.36
CA GLY A 47 8.79 -2.34 21.26
C GLY A 47 7.39 -1.76 21.00
N THR A 48 6.72 -2.07 19.88
CA THR A 48 5.39 -1.50 19.55
C THR A 48 4.29 -2.53 19.29
N GLY A 49 4.62 -3.83 19.28
CA GLY A 49 3.64 -4.91 19.07
C GLY A 49 3.24 -5.08 17.60
N ARG A 50 2.08 -5.72 17.36
CA ARG A 50 1.55 -5.98 16.01
C ARG A 50 1.18 -4.69 15.30
N VAL A 51 1.90 -4.36 14.22
CA VAL A 51 1.64 -3.16 13.42
C VAL A 51 0.99 -3.52 12.10
N GLN A 52 -0.20 -2.95 11.88
CA GLN A 52 -0.94 -3.12 10.64
C GLN A 52 -0.21 -2.45 9.47
N ILE A 53 0.24 -3.28 8.52
CA ILE A 53 0.92 -2.84 7.30
C ILE A 53 0.09 -1.82 6.51
N ASP A 54 -1.24 -2.00 6.46
CA ASP A 54 -2.14 -1.07 5.76
C ASP A 54 -2.01 0.37 6.30
N LYS A 55 -1.87 0.52 7.63
CA LYS A 55 -1.71 1.83 8.27
C LYS A 55 -0.36 2.45 7.94
N VAL A 56 0.70 1.64 7.95
CA VAL A 56 2.05 2.10 7.61
C VAL A 56 2.09 2.58 6.16
N MET A 57 1.59 1.77 5.24
CA MET A 57 1.57 2.09 3.81
C MET A 57 0.69 3.32 3.52
N ALA A 58 -0.47 3.44 4.16
CA ALA A 58 -1.33 4.61 4.02
C ALA A 58 -0.63 5.89 4.53
N THR A 59 0.09 5.79 5.64
CA THR A 59 0.83 6.94 6.21
C THR A 59 1.95 7.37 5.29
N VAL A 60 2.77 6.43 4.82
CA VAL A 60 3.87 6.72 3.89
C VAL A 60 3.33 7.34 2.60
N ALA A 61 2.31 6.74 2.00
CA ALA A 61 1.67 7.25 0.78
C ALA A 61 1.10 8.66 0.98
N GLY A 62 0.45 8.92 2.13
CA GLY A 62 -0.11 10.23 2.46
C GLY A 62 0.96 11.33 2.57
N VAL A 63 2.08 11.04 3.22
CA VAL A 63 3.20 11.99 3.34
C VAL A 63 3.82 12.30 1.99
N THR A 64 4.05 11.28 1.16
CA THR A 64 4.59 11.47 -0.20
C THR A 64 3.65 12.32 -1.06
N ALA A 65 2.35 12.06 -1.02
CA ALA A 65 1.36 12.83 -1.77
C ALA A 65 1.30 14.30 -1.34
N ALA A 66 1.40 14.59 -0.04
CA ALA A 66 1.42 15.95 0.47
C ALA A 66 2.67 16.74 0.03
N GLY A 67 3.85 16.08 0.02
CA GLY A 67 5.08 16.69 -0.46
C GLY A 67 4.96 17.12 -1.93
N ILE A 68 4.60 16.17 -2.80
CA ILE A 68 4.43 16.43 -4.24
C ILE A 68 3.34 17.48 -4.48
N GLY A 69 2.21 17.40 -3.76
CA GLY A 69 1.12 18.36 -3.89
C GLY A 69 1.54 19.79 -3.53
N THR A 70 2.38 19.95 -2.50
CA THR A 70 2.86 21.28 -2.07
C THR A 70 3.78 21.90 -3.11
N ASP A 71 4.76 21.16 -3.62
CA ASP A 71 5.66 21.64 -4.68
C ASP A 71 4.90 22.00 -5.96
N MET A 72 3.90 21.19 -6.32
CA MET A 72 3.05 21.44 -7.49
C MET A 72 2.23 22.73 -7.33
N ILE A 73 1.63 22.96 -6.16
CA ILE A 73 0.84 24.18 -5.88
C ILE A 73 1.74 25.41 -5.87
N ILE A 74 2.93 25.33 -5.27
CA ILE A 74 3.89 26.45 -5.23
C ILE A 74 4.32 26.82 -6.65
N ASN A 75 4.68 25.84 -7.48
CA ASN A 75 5.07 26.09 -8.87
C ASN A 75 3.92 26.69 -9.69
N ARG A 76 2.68 26.21 -9.49
CA ARG A 76 1.48 26.76 -10.13
C ARG A 76 1.24 28.23 -9.76
N ILE A 77 1.39 28.60 -8.49
CA ILE A 77 1.23 29.98 -8.05
C ILE A 77 2.35 30.86 -8.59
N LYS A 78 3.59 30.36 -8.63
CA LYS A 78 4.74 31.08 -9.17
C LYS A 78 4.58 31.37 -10.67
N GLU A 79 4.11 30.40 -11.46
CA GLU A 79 3.76 30.61 -12.87
C GLU A 79 2.69 31.70 -13.04
N ARG A 80 1.63 31.67 -12.22
CA ARG A 80 0.57 32.68 -12.26
C ARG A 80 1.07 34.07 -11.91
N LYS A 81 2.00 34.18 -10.96
CA LYS A 81 2.58 35.46 -10.51
C LYS A 81 3.56 36.02 -11.55
N ASN A 82 4.37 35.15 -12.16
CA ASN A 82 5.29 35.54 -13.22
C ASN A 82 4.54 35.97 -14.48
N GLY A 83 3.54 35.20 -14.95
CA GLY A 83 2.72 35.57 -16.11
C GLY A 83 1.91 36.86 -15.90
N GLY A 84 1.40 37.11 -14.69
CA GLY A 84 0.75 38.39 -14.36
C GLY A 84 1.71 39.57 -14.18
N THR A 85 3.00 39.31 -13.95
CA THR A 85 4.03 40.36 -13.90
C THR A 85 4.54 40.68 -15.31
N GLU A 86 4.64 39.68 -16.18
CA GLU A 86 4.91 39.86 -17.62
C GLU A 86 3.76 40.60 -18.32
N GLU A 87 2.49 40.28 -17.99
CA GLU A 87 1.32 41.00 -18.51
C GLU A 87 1.26 42.46 -18.02
N LYS A 88 1.63 42.71 -16.75
CA LYS A 88 1.72 44.09 -16.20
C LYS A 88 2.94 44.87 -16.70
N ALA A 89 4.02 44.20 -17.06
CA ALA A 89 5.18 44.82 -17.71
C ALA A 89 4.83 45.22 -19.15
N ALA A 90 4.19 44.32 -19.91
CA ALA A 90 3.73 44.59 -21.28
C ALA A 90 2.67 45.71 -21.34
N SER A 91 1.79 45.82 -20.33
CA SER A 91 0.80 46.90 -20.23
C SER A 91 1.40 48.27 -19.87
N LYS A 92 2.65 48.35 -19.38
CA LYS A 92 3.28 49.61 -18.94
C LYS A 92 4.19 50.23 -20.00
N GLU A 93 4.41 49.53 -21.12
CA GLU A 93 5.17 49.97 -22.30
C GLU A 93 4.29 50.41 -23.49
N SER A 94 2.95 50.50 -23.33
CA SER A 94 2.03 51.12 -24.31
C SER A 94 1.49 52.46 -23.84
#